data_AF-A0A3A3GJY8-F1
#
_entry.id   AF-A0A3A3GJY8-F1
#
_cell.length_a   1.000
_cell.length_b   1.000
_cell.length_c   1.000
_cell.angle_alpha   90.00
_cell.angle_beta   90.00
_cell.angle_gamma   90.00
#
_symmetry.space_group_name_H-M   'P 1'
#
loop_
_entity.id
_entity.type
_entity.pdbx_description
1 polymer ?
#
loop_
_entity_poly.entity_id
_entity_poly.type
_entity_poly.pdbx_seq_one_letter_code
_entity_poly.pdbx_strand_id
1 'polypeptide(L)'
;MQRLELGGGVCLYTDHAAGYRQWRRYAASLRLKTAEALPGLPGVDVLWLQAPDAARLPDAAAGIGSAGDERMILNRHAGPWSGPAMRERLRLWGLPVLDRAAWDAEPGSDPDGAGFVRTLCFWVSELEAVAAGQCFQTPSGGYFYRPLDEWKRPPYLRLARLAVRAVYALGRDTGAVTLRCCPAADETDAPPAEEADAPAGILEEPRPGDAIERVEPVPAPLPAWVLERYAASWAKAAAEQQSARSRPGSLLLGLDAELVLHDARRRKLIAASRYLPRGGRAGCDAVRIGGRVRFPLMELRPDPAPSPAQLVRNIGAAMAEARRSLEAAEEGAALEWLAGGRPLGRFPLGGHIHLSGLPLTSELVRVLDTYVAVPVSALEDPSGASRRPRYGTFGDVRLHEHGGAGGFEYRTLPSFLLSPDLAQEVLALMNAAVRHSHRLKRRDSLREPNIRAYHAGRTAEELRPIARAAVQGLLAVLEYEAVSAGGGTGSEREQALIRSLARRIDSAWRWNERADIRQAWAIRKEGAVKA
;
A
#
# COMPACT_ATOMS: atom_id res chain seq x y z
N MET A 1 -27.40 -11.68 -12.37
CA MET A 1 -26.06 -11.40 -12.92
C MET A 1 -25.89 -12.13 -14.24
N GLN A 2 -25.25 -11.49 -15.22
CA GLN A 2 -25.02 -12.07 -16.55
C GLN A 2 -23.59 -12.62 -16.65
N ARG A 3 -23.41 -13.80 -17.28
CA ARG A 3 -22.12 -14.50 -17.45
C ARG A 3 -21.51 -14.21 -18.83
N LEU A 4 -20.20 -13.94 -18.88
CA LEU A 4 -19.42 -13.73 -20.11
C LEU A 4 -18.06 -14.44 -20.03
N GLU A 5 -17.71 -15.20 -21.06
CA GLU A 5 -16.37 -15.80 -21.18
C GLU A 5 -15.45 -14.86 -21.96
N LEU A 6 -14.34 -14.44 -21.33
CA LEU A 6 -13.45 -13.41 -21.86
C LEU A 6 -12.14 -13.96 -22.44
N GLY A 7 -12.00 -15.29 -22.52
CA GLY A 7 -10.74 -15.95 -22.89
C GLY A 7 -9.76 -16.02 -21.71
N GLY A 8 -8.66 -16.78 -21.86
CA GLY A 8 -7.63 -16.92 -20.82
C GLY A 8 -8.11 -17.50 -19.49
N GLY A 9 -9.20 -18.29 -19.51
CA GLY A 9 -9.83 -18.84 -18.30
C GLY A 9 -10.76 -17.87 -17.56
N VAL A 10 -10.92 -16.61 -18.00
CA VAL A 10 -11.71 -15.61 -17.25
C VAL A 10 -13.20 -15.68 -17.60
N CYS A 11 -14.02 -15.77 -16.56
CA CYS A 11 -15.48 -15.80 -16.60
C CYS A 11 -16.04 -14.61 -15.81
N LEU A 12 -16.54 -13.59 -16.50
CA LEU A 12 -17.05 -12.36 -15.89
C LEU A 12 -18.55 -12.47 -15.59
N TYR A 13 -18.91 -12.17 -14.35
CA TYR A 13 -20.25 -11.92 -13.87
C TYR A 13 -20.39 -10.45 -13.51
N THR A 14 -21.38 -9.78 -14.07
CA THR A 14 -21.64 -8.38 -13.70
C THR A 14 -23.13 -8.08 -13.66
N ASP A 15 -23.49 -7.15 -12.79
CA ASP A 15 -24.79 -6.45 -12.72
C ASP A 15 -24.76 -5.14 -13.52
N HIS A 16 -23.59 -4.68 -13.96
CA HIS A 16 -23.41 -3.41 -14.65
C HIS A 16 -23.83 -3.50 -16.12
N ALA A 17 -25.06 -3.10 -16.44
CA ALA A 17 -25.65 -3.23 -17.78
C ALA A 17 -24.81 -2.57 -18.91
N ALA A 18 -24.21 -1.41 -18.64
CA ALA A 18 -23.35 -0.71 -19.61
C ALA A 18 -22.00 -1.42 -19.80
N GLY A 19 -21.43 -1.99 -18.73
CA GLY A 19 -20.20 -2.78 -18.78
C GLY A 19 -20.43 -4.09 -19.52
N TYR A 20 -21.53 -4.78 -19.21
CA TYR A 20 -21.92 -6.02 -19.88
C TYR A 20 -21.99 -5.88 -21.40
N ARG A 21 -22.63 -4.82 -21.92
CA ARG A 21 -22.74 -4.61 -23.38
C ARG A 21 -21.37 -4.51 -24.06
N GLN A 22 -20.40 -3.87 -23.42
CA GLN A 22 -19.06 -3.68 -23.96
C GLN A 22 -18.25 -4.98 -23.90
N TRP A 23 -18.25 -5.64 -22.74
CA TRP A 23 -17.60 -6.94 -22.57
C TRP A 23 -18.18 -8.02 -23.49
N ARG A 24 -19.50 -7.99 -23.76
CA ARG A 24 -20.13 -8.90 -24.73
C ARG A 24 -19.60 -8.69 -26.15
N ARG A 25 -19.42 -7.44 -26.59
CA ARG A 25 -18.83 -7.13 -27.90
C ARG A 25 -17.37 -7.58 -27.97
N TYR A 26 -16.60 -7.36 -26.90
CA TYR A 26 -15.23 -7.82 -26.80
C TYR A 26 -15.13 -9.35 -26.87
N ALA A 27 -15.91 -10.07 -26.07
CA ALA A 27 -15.97 -11.53 -26.09
C ALA A 27 -16.36 -12.09 -27.48
N ALA A 28 -17.31 -11.45 -28.16
CA ALA A 28 -17.65 -11.80 -29.54
C ALA A 28 -16.46 -11.58 -30.51
N SER A 29 -15.70 -10.48 -30.34
CA SER A 29 -14.52 -10.20 -31.16
C SER A 29 -13.37 -11.20 -30.94
N LEU A 30 -13.25 -11.76 -29.73
CA LEU A 30 -12.26 -12.81 -29.43
C LEU A 30 -12.62 -14.12 -30.10
N ARG A 31 -13.89 -14.54 -30.05
CA ARG A 31 -14.37 -15.77 -30.72
C ARG A 31 -14.14 -15.76 -32.23
N LEU A 32 -14.07 -14.58 -32.85
CA LEU A 32 -13.71 -14.41 -34.25
C LEU A 32 -12.19 -14.49 -34.52
N LYS A 33 -11.36 -14.28 -33.50
CA LYS A 33 -9.89 -14.29 -33.58
C LYS A 33 -9.27 -15.63 -33.18
N THR A 34 -9.89 -16.38 -32.28
CA THR A 34 -9.40 -17.68 -31.80
C THR A 34 -10.30 -18.82 -32.29
N ALA A 35 -9.97 -19.37 -33.47
CA ALA A 35 -10.47 -20.67 -33.92
C ALA A 35 -9.69 -21.87 -33.33
N GLU A 36 -8.64 -21.61 -32.55
CA GLU A 36 -7.84 -22.63 -31.86
C GLU A 36 -7.70 -22.23 -30.39
N ALA A 37 -8.45 -22.90 -29.51
CA ALA A 37 -8.35 -22.69 -28.06
C ALA A 37 -7.29 -23.64 -27.48
N LEU A 38 -6.28 -23.07 -26.81
CA LEU A 38 -5.38 -23.82 -25.93
C LEU A 38 -6.18 -24.33 -24.71
N PRO A 39 -6.21 -25.64 -24.44
CA PRO A 39 -6.82 -26.17 -23.23
C PRO A 39 -5.86 -26.06 -22.04
N GLY A 40 -6.39 -25.73 -20.85
CA GLY A 40 -5.75 -26.18 -19.60
C GLY A 40 -5.51 -25.18 -18.46
N LEU A 41 -5.90 -23.90 -18.54
CA LEU A 41 -5.87 -23.04 -17.35
C LEU A 41 -7.21 -23.17 -16.58
N PRO A 42 -7.20 -23.44 -15.26
CA PRO A 42 -8.42 -23.45 -14.46
C PRO A 42 -9.11 -22.08 -14.57
N GLY A 43 -10.43 -22.11 -14.72
CA GLY A 43 -11.23 -20.90 -14.92
C GLY A 43 -11.28 -20.03 -13.67
N VAL A 44 -11.53 -18.73 -13.86
CA VAL A 44 -11.59 -17.73 -12.80
C VAL A 44 -12.88 -16.96 -12.96
N ASP A 45 -13.71 -17.04 -11.95
CA ASP A 45 -14.99 -16.35 -11.91
C ASP A 45 -14.78 -14.94 -11.33
N VAL A 46 -14.84 -13.92 -12.18
CA VAL A 46 -14.75 -12.51 -11.78
C VAL A 46 -16.14 -11.98 -11.54
N LEU A 47 -16.45 -11.65 -10.30
CA LEU A 47 -17.69 -10.99 -9.93
C LEU A 47 -17.47 -9.48 -9.82
N TRP A 48 -17.90 -8.74 -10.84
CA TRP A 48 -17.78 -7.28 -10.90
C TRP A 48 -19.10 -6.59 -10.56
N LEU A 49 -19.12 -5.95 -9.39
CA LEU A 49 -20.34 -5.45 -8.75
C LEU A 49 -20.53 -3.94 -8.87
N GLN A 50 -21.79 -3.51 -8.90
CA GLN A 50 -22.19 -2.12 -8.71
C GLN A 50 -22.42 -1.83 -7.21
N ALA A 51 -22.03 -0.62 -6.79
CA ALA A 51 -21.85 -0.19 -5.41
C ALA A 51 -23.08 -0.17 -4.45
N PRO A 52 -24.32 -0.57 -4.80
CA PRO A 52 -25.35 -0.87 -3.78
C PRO A 52 -25.61 -2.36 -3.53
N ASP A 53 -25.44 -3.23 -4.53
CA ASP A 53 -25.78 -4.66 -4.40
C ASP A 53 -24.64 -5.49 -3.79
N ALA A 54 -23.41 -4.98 -3.84
CA ALA A 54 -22.26 -5.63 -3.23
C ALA A 54 -22.33 -5.79 -1.71
N ALA A 55 -22.99 -4.85 -1.02
CA ALA A 55 -23.16 -4.89 0.43
C ALA A 55 -24.09 -6.03 0.90
N ARG A 56 -24.80 -6.69 -0.03
CA ARG A 56 -25.75 -7.77 0.26
C ARG A 56 -25.15 -9.17 0.12
N LEU A 57 -23.92 -9.29 -0.39
CA LEU A 57 -23.26 -10.60 -0.50
C LEU A 57 -22.69 -11.03 0.85
N PRO A 58 -22.98 -12.25 1.33
CA PRO A 58 -22.43 -12.74 2.59
C PRO A 58 -20.91 -12.86 2.52
N ASP A 59 -20.21 -12.50 3.60
CA ASP A 59 -18.73 -12.55 3.69
C ASP A 59 -18.13 -13.91 3.35
N ALA A 60 -18.88 -15.01 3.51
CA ALA A 60 -18.46 -16.35 3.11
C ALA A 60 -18.26 -16.51 1.59
N ALA A 61 -18.94 -15.70 0.78
CA ALA A 61 -18.75 -15.63 -0.66
C ALA A 61 -17.56 -14.73 -1.05
N ALA A 62 -17.12 -13.84 -0.15
CA ALA A 62 -16.20 -12.75 -0.44
C ALA A 62 -14.72 -13.13 -0.27
N GLY A 63 -14.37 -14.34 -0.69
CA GLY A 63 -13.04 -14.93 -0.50
C GLY A 63 -11.90 -13.96 -0.85
N ILE A 64 -11.33 -13.33 0.16
CA ILE A 64 -9.88 -13.39 0.26
C ILE A 64 -9.64 -14.84 0.63
N GLY A 65 -9.34 -15.72 -0.30
CA GLY A 65 -9.00 -17.10 0.05
C GLY A 65 -9.95 -17.82 1.03
N SER A 66 -11.27 -17.77 0.83
CA SER A 66 -12.06 -18.91 1.32
C SER A 66 -11.42 -20.14 0.68
N ALA A 67 -11.18 -21.17 1.49
CA ALA A 67 -10.53 -22.40 1.08
C ALA A 67 -11.39 -23.25 0.11
N GLY A 68 -12.15 -22.61 -0.79
CA GLY A 68 -13.13 -23.26 -1.64
C GLY A 68 -13.67 -22.52 -2.88
N ASP A 69 -13.37 -21.23 -3.15
CA ASP A 69 -13.92 -20.57 -4.35
C ASP A 69 -12.85 -19.97 -5.28
N GLU A 70 -12.95 -20.31 -6.57
CA GLU A 70 -12.21 -19.78 -7.74
C GLU A 70 -12.72 -18.39 -8.15
N ARG A 71 -13.13 -17.56 -7.19
CA ARG A 71 -13.85 -16.30 -7.42
C ARG A 71 -13.09 -15.07 -6.96
N MET A 72 -13.00 -14.05 -7.82
CA MET A 72 -12.51 -12.71 -7.51
C MET A 72 -13.70 -11.75 -7.44
N ILE A 73 -13.89 -11.04 -6.31
CA ILE A 73 -14.96 -10.05 -6.17
C ILE A 73 -14.40 -8.65 -6.24
N LEU A 74 -14.84 -7.89 -7.24
CA LEU A 74 -14.41 -6.51 -7.49
C LEU A 74 -15.49 -5.50 -7.09
N ASN A 75 -15.02 -4.37 -6.58
CA ASN A 75 -15.77 -3.22 -6.10
C ASN A 75 -16.71 -3.52 -4.93
N ARG A 76 -16.38 -4.54 -4.12
CA ARG A 76 -17.27 -4.98 -3.02
C ARG A 76 -17.55 -3.89 -1.99
N HIS A 77 -16.57 -3.00 -1.76
CA HIS A 77 -16.65 -1.92 -0.78
C HIS A 77 -16.75 -0.54 -1.43
N ALA A 78 -17.08 -0.49 -2.71
CA ALA A 78 -17.22 0.77 -3.42
C ALA A 78 -18.35 1.59 -2.78
N GLY A 79 -18.07 2.85 -2.47
CA GLY A 79 -19.11 3.75 -1.98
C GLY A 79 -20.05 4.22 -3.09
N PRO A 80 -21.30 4.62 -2.74
CA PRO A 80 -22.21 5.32 -3.64
C PRO A 80 -21.77 6.78 -3.77
N TRP A 81 -20.69 7.02 -4.49
CA TRP A 81 -20.08 8.33 -4.60
C TRP A 81 -20.86 9.26 -5.54
N SER A 82 -21.26 10.43 -5.04
CA SER A 82 -21.61 11.59 -5.86
C SER A 82 -20.39 12.48 -6.06
N GLY A 83 -20.38 13.34 -7.09
CA GLY A 83 -19.28 14.26 -7.33
C GLY A 83 -18.73 14.99 -6.08
N PRO A 84 -19.56 15.70 -5.27
CA PRO A 84 -19.09 16.35 -4.05
C PRO A 84 -18.52 15.38 -2.99
N ALA A 85 -19.24 14.29 -2.69
CA ALA A 85 -18.82 13.33 -1.67
C ALA A 85 -17.54 12.57 -2.06
N MET A 86 -17.37 12.27 -3.35
CA MET A 86 -16.15 11.68 -3.91
C MET A 86 -14.95 12.61 -3.72
N ARG A 87 -15.10 13.90 -4.04
CA ARG A 87 -14.01 14.88 -3.86
C ARG A 87 -13.61 15.01 -2.40
N GLU A 88 -14.57 15.09 -1.50
CA GLU A 88 -14.29 15.14 -0.06
C GLU A 88 -13.54 13.90 0.39
N ARG A 89 -13.96 12.72 -0.08
CA ARG A 89 -13.29 11.45 0.19
C ARG A 89 -11.84 11.42 -0.30
N LEU A 90 -11.57 11.85 -1.53
CA LEU A 90 -10.23 11.90 -2.10
C LEU A 90 -9.33 12.91 -1.35
N ARG A 91 -9.87 14.08 -1.01
CA ARG A 91 -9.15 15.11 -0.22
C ARG A 91 -8.83 14.63 1.19
N LEU A 92 -9.73 13.85 1.80
CA LEU A 92 -9.49 13.22 3.09
C LEU A 92 -8.25 12.31 3.06
N TRP A 93 -7.94 11.70 1.92
CA TRP A 93 -6.74 10.91 1.66
C TRP A 93 -5.53 11.71 1.15
N GLY A 94 -5.61 13.04 1.22
CA GLY A 94 -4.52 13.93 0.80
C GLY A 94 -4.26 13.95 -0.68
N LEU A 95 -5.20 13.49 -1.50
CA LEU A 95 -5.03 13.44 -2.94
C LEU A 95 -5.31 14.84 -3.54
N PRO A 96 -4.50 15.30 -4.51
CA PRO A 96 -4.76 16.55 -5.21
C PRO A 96 -5.95 16.38 -6.16
N VAL A 97 -7.01 17.17 -5.97
CA VAL A 97 -8.26 17.05 -6.73
C VAL A 97 -8.70 18.43 -7.21
N LEU A 98 -9.09 18.55 -8.47
CA LEU A 98 -9.60 19.81 -9.03
C LEU A 98 -10.98 20.19 -8.44
N ASP A 99 -11.23 21.48 -8.25
CA ASP A 99 -12.50 21.98 -7.72
C ASP A 99 -13.68 21.79 -8.68
N ARG A 100 -13.45 21.97 -9.99
CA ARG A 100 -14.45 21.83 -11.07
C ARG A 100 -14.38 20.50 -11.79
N ALA A 101 -13.94 19.46 -11.12
CA ALA A 101 -13.78 18.17 -11.77
C ALA A 101 -15.14 17.52 -12.11
N ALA A 102 -15.20 16.81 -13.24
CA ALA A 102 -16.40 16.17 -13.76
C ALA A 102 -16.46 14.73 -13.24
N TRP A 103 -17.42 14.42 -12.37
CA TRP A 103 -17.47 13.11 -11.70
C TRP A 103 -18.73 12.31 -12.03
N ASP A 104 -19.76 12.95 -12.60
CA ASP A 104 -21.05 12.34 -12.98
C ASP A 104 -21.75 13.07 -14.15
N ALA A 105 -21.08 14.04 -14.82
CA ALA A 105 -21.66 14.89 -15.87
C ALA A 105 -20.75 14.94 -17.10
N GLU A 106 -21.31 15.27 -18.27
CA GLU A 106 -20.49 15.56 -19.44
C GLU A 106 -19.50 16.69 -19.11
N PRO A 107 -18.21 16.52 -19.44
CA PRO A 107 -17.21 17.55 -19.23
C PRO A 107 -17.59 18.87 -19.91
N GLY A 108 -17.73 19.94 -19.14
CA GLY A 108 -17.84 21.29 -19.69
C GLY A 108 -16.53 21.71 -20.35
N SER A 109 -16.62 22.31 -21.53
CA SER A 109 -15.52 22.99 -22.21
C SER A 109 -15.25 24.33 -21.52
N ASP A 110 -14.37 24.39 -20.53
CA ASP A 110 -13.83 25.67 -20.06
C ASP A 110 -12.35 25.53 -19.63
N PRO A 111 -11.39 25.96 -20.47
CA PRO A 111 -9.96 25.71 -20.32
C PRO A 111 -9.16 26.86 -19.67
N ASP A 112 -9.80 27.77 -18.92
CA ASP A 112 -9.15 29.00 -18.41
C ASP A 112 -8.24 28.82 -17.17
N GLY A 113 -7.56 27.67 -17.07
CA GLY A 113 -6.45 27.48 -16.15
C GLY A 113 -5.12 27.47 -16.91
N ALA A 114 -4.48 28.63 -17.07
CA ALA A 114 -3.12 28.72 -17.57
C ALA A 114 -2.19 27.88 -16.67
N GLY A 115 -1.86 26.65 -17.09
CA GLY A 115 -0.95 25.80 -16.32
C GLY A 115 -0.94 24.31 -16.66
N PHE A 116 -2.01 23.70 -17.19
CA PHE A 116 -2.03 22.25 -17.46
C PHE A 116 -1.73 21.97 -18.94
N VAL A 117 -0.79 21.05 -19.24
CA VAL A 117 -0.39 20.79 -20.64
C VAL A 117 -0.65 19.35 -21.07
N ARG A 118 -1.05 18.41 -20.18
CA ARG A 118 -1.50 17.06 -20.58
C ARG A 118 -2.62 16.52 -19.69
N THR A 119 -3.60 15.89 -20.32
CA THR A 119 -4.65 15.10 -19.65
C THR A 119 -4.44 13.63 -19.96
N LEU A 120 -4.27 12.82 -18.91
CA LEU A 120 -3.97 11.40 -19.01
C LEU A 120 -5.07 10.59 -18.31
N CYS A 121 -5.42 9.44 -18.85
CA CYS A 121 -6.31 8.49 -18.21
C CYS A 121 -5.53 7.22 -17.86
N PHE A 122 -5.69 6.75 -16.63
CA PHE A 122 -5.16 5.48 -16.14
C PHE A 122 -6.32 4.58 -15.76
N TRP A 123 -6.29 3.34 -16.25
CA TRP A 123 -7.22 2.29 -15.86
C TRP A 123 -6.54 1.41 -14.82
N VAL A 124 -7.20 1.27 -13.68
CA VAL A 124 -6.70 0.57 -12.51
C VAL A 124 -7.50 -0.71 -12.32
N SER A 125 -6.79 -1.78 -11.98
CA SER A 125 -7.34 -3.03 -11.47
C SER A 125 -6.56 -3.45 -10.23
N GLU A 126 -7.28 -3.78 -9.16
CA GLU A 126 -6.75 -4.00 -7.83
C GLU A 126 -5.89 -2.81 -7.36
N LEU A 127 -4.58 -2.98 -7.31
CA LEU A 127 -3.59 -1.99 -6.88
C LEU A 127 -2.55 -1.72 -7.97
N GLU A 128 -2.90 -1.99 -9.23
CA GLU A 128 -2.05 -1.78 -10.40
C GLU A 128 -2.78 -0.96 -11.46
N ALA A 129 -2.08 0.01 -12.07
CA ALA A 129 -2.53 0.59 -13.33
C ALA A 129 -2.28 -0.44 -14.46
N VAL A 130 -3.34 -0.89 -15.12
CA VAL A 130 -3.26 -1.92 -16.17
C VAL A 130 -3.13 -1.33 -17.57
N ALA A 131 -3.54 -0.07 -17.72
CA ALA A 131 -3.52 0.68 -18.97
C ALA A 131 -3.38 2.17 -18.70
N ALA A 132 -2.78 2.89 -19.64
CA ALA A 132 -2.70 4.34 -19.64
C ALA A 132 -2.89 4.89 -21.05
N GLY A 133 -3.44 6.09 -21.15
CA GLY A 133 -3.63 6.75 -22.43
C GLY A 133 -3.73 8.26 -22.31
N GLN A 134 -3.32 8.96 -23.36
CA GLN A 134 -3.62 10.38 -23.52
C GLN A 134 -5.12 10.52 -23.75
N CYS A 135 -5.74 11.41 -23.00
CA CYS A 135 -7.18 11.62 -22.97
C CYS A 135 -7.52 12.92 -23.70
N PHE A 136 -8.31 12.82 -24.77
CA PHE A 136 -8.79 13.96 -25.55
C PHE A 136 -10.31 14.02 -25.47
N GLN A 137 -10.83 15.21 -25.22
CA GLN A 137 -12.26 15.46 -25.29
C GLN A 137 -12.65 15.85 -26.71
N THR A 138 -13.68 15.21 -27.27
CA THR A 138 -14.23 15.57 -28.57
C THR A 138 -15.18 16.76 -28.43
N PRO A 139 -15.40 17.54 -29.50
CA PRO A 139 -16.39 18.64 -29.48
C PRO A 139 -17.81 18.18 -29.11
N SER A 140 -18.12 16.90 -29.33
CA SER A 140 -19.40 16.27 -28.99
C SER A 140 -19.49 15.76 -27.54
N GLY A 141 -18.55 16.13 -26.66
CA GLY A 141 -18.53 15.72 -25.24
C GLY A 141 -17.96 14.31 -24.97
N GLY A 142 -17.63 13.55 -26.01
CA GLY A 142 -17.06 12.21 -25.90
C GLY A 142 -15.57 12.22 -25.60
N TYR A 143 -15.03 11.04 -25.26
CA TYR A 143 -13.59 10.88 -25.02
C TYR A 143 -12.95 9.98 -26.08
N PHE A 144 -11.77 10.40 -26.51
CA PHE A 144 -10.86 9.61 -27.31
C PHE A 144 -9.57 9.34 -26.53
N TYR A 145 -9.08 8.11 -26.62
CA TYR A 145 -7.90 7.66 -25.89
C TYR A 145 -6.83 7.15 -26.84
N ARG A 146 -5.64 7.76 -26.79
CA ARG A 146 -4.44 7.24 -27.45
C ARG A 146 -3.62 6.45 -26.44
N PRO A 147 -3.28 5.16 -26.69
CA PRO A 147 -2.43 4.39 -25.79
C PRO A 147 -1.13 5.11 -25.46
N LEU A 148 -0.68 4.98 -24.22
CA LEU A 148 0.58 5.51 -23.73
C LEU A 148 1.39 4.34 -23.17
N ASP A 149 2.18 3.64 -23.96
CA ASP A 149 2.83 2.39 -23.53
C ASP A 149 4.00 2.61 -22.53
N GLU A 150 4.67 3.76 -22.59
CA GLU A 150 5.81 4.08 -21.73
C GLU A 150 5.41 4.61 -20.34
N TRP A 151 4.15 4.47 -19.94
CA TRP A 151 3.61 5.01 -18.69
C TRP A 151 4.30 4.48 -17.42
N LYS A 152 5.01 3.35 -17.52
CA LYS A 152 5.80 2.76 -16.43
C LYS A 152 7.10 3.52 -16.15
N ARG A 153 7.48 4.50 -16.98
CA ARG A 153 8.64 5.35 -16.80
C ARG A 153 8.26 6.71 -16.18
N PRO A 154 9.16 7.40 -15.47
CA PRO A 154 8.99 8.81 -15.17
C PRO A 154 8.73 9.62 -16.46
N PRO A 155 7.85 10.63 -16.45
CA PRO A 155 7.09 11.17 -15.32
C PRO A 155 5.81 10.40 -14.97
N TYR A 156 5.36 9.46 -15.80
CA TYR A 156 4.01 8.89 -15.73
C TYR A 156 3.78 7.92 -14.58
N LEU A 157 4.83 7.26 -14.10
CA LEU A 157 4.73 6.28 -13.00
C LEU A 157 4.11 6.87 -11.73
N ARG A 158 4.45 8.12 -11.37
CA ARG A 158 3.85 8.81 -10.21
C ARG A 158 2.35 9.05 -10.39
N LEU A 159 1.92 9.31 -11.63
CA LEU A 159 0.52 9.56 -11.98
C LEU A 159 -0.27 8.26 -11.94
N ALA A 160 0.32 7.15 -12.40
CA ALA A 160 -0.25 5.81 -12.23
C ALA A 160 -0.47 5.48 -10.75
N ARG A 161 0.50 5.78 -9.87
CA ARG A 161 0.36 5.59 -8.42
C ARG A 161 -0.74 6.47 -7.83
N LEU A 162 -0.84 7.72 -8.28
CA LEU A 162 -1.93 8.62 -7.88
C LEU A 162 -3.30 8.06 -8.27
N ALA A 163 -3.42 7.49 -9.47
CA ALA A 163 -4.65 6.82 -9.93
C ALA A 163 -5.00 5.60 -9.06
N VAL A 164 -4.03 4.74 -8.75
CA VAL A 164 -4.24 3.59 -7.85
C VAL A 164 -4.75 4.03 -6.48
N ARG A 165 -4.10 5.04 -5.88
CA ARG A 165 -4.54 5.61 -4.59
C ARG A 165 -5.96 6.16 -4.65
N ALA A 166 -6.33 6.81 -5.75
CA ALA A 166 -7.68 7.35 -5.93
C ALA A 166 -8.75 6.24 -6.01
N VAL A 167 -8.48 5.16 -6.74
CA VAL A 167 -9.41 4.01 -6.80
C VAL A 167 -9.55 3.34 -5.43
N TYR A 168 -8.44 3.11 -4.73
CA TYR A 168 -8.46 2.57 -3.38
C TYR A 168 -9.23 3.48 -2.40
N ALA A 169 -9.14 4.82 -2.54
CA ALA A 169 -9.83 5.82 -1.71
C ALA A 169 -11.33 5.67 -1.68
N LEU A 170 -11.84 5.29 -2.84
CA LEU A 170 -13.24 5.13 -3.11
C LEU A 170 -13.76 3.74 -2.73
N GLY A 171 -12.93 2.91 -2.08
CA GLY A 171 -13.26 1.52 -1.73
C GLY A 171 -13.42 0.64 -2.97
N ARG A 172 -12.88 1.06 -4.12
CA ARG A 172 -12.96 0.34 -5.39
C ARG A 172 -11.72 -0.51 -5.59
N ASP A 173 -11.90 -1.52 -6.44
CA ASP A 173 -10.86 -2.42 -6.93
C ASP A 173 -10.59 -2.14 -8.41
N THR A 174 -11.57 -1.61 -9.14
CA THR A 174 -11.40 -1.18 -10.53
C THR A 174 -11.91 0.25 -10.71
N GLY A 175 -11.27 0.98 -11.62
CA GLY A 175 -11.64 2.35 -11.93
C GLY A 175 -10.81 2.92 -13.06
N ALA A 176 -11.32 3.96 -13.73
CA ALA A 176 -10.47 4.82 -14.55
C ALA A 176 -10.31 6.17 -13.88
N VAL A 177 -9.11 6.72 -13.95
CA VAL A 177 -8.76 7.98 -13.32
C VAL A 177 -8.17 8.89 -14.38
N THR A 178 -8.82 10.03 -14.61
CA THR A 178 -8.30 11.09 -15.46
C THR A 178 -7.58 12.10 -14.59
N LEU A 179 -6.33 12.39 -14.96
CA LEU A 179 -5.39 13.25 -14.26
C LEU A 179 -4.93 14.35 -15.21
N ARG A 180 -4.76 15.56 -14.68
CA ARG A 180 -4.00 16.62 -15.34
C ARG A 180 -2.61 16.70 -14.75
N CYS A 181 -1.63 16.99 -15.59
CA CYS A 181 -0.28 17.31 -15.15
C CYS A 181 0.32 18.47 -15.96
N CYS A 182 1.24 19.19 -15.34
CA CYS A 182 2.16 20.08 -16.02
C CYS A 182 3.36 19.23 -16.51
N PRO A 183 3.79 19.31 -17.77
CA PRO A 183 5.12 18.93 -18.17
C PRO A 183 6.06 19.78 -17.32
N ALA A 184 7.09 19.15 -16.77
CA ALA A 184 8.19 19.94 -16.26
C ALA A 184 8.68 20.83 -17.42
N ALA A 185 9.09 22.07 -17.12
CA ALA A 185 9.69 22.96 -18.11
C ALA A 185 10.89 22.31 -18.85
N ASP A 186 11.45 21.25 -18.28
CA ASP A 186 12.64 20.52 -18.74
C ASP A 186 12.30 19.10 -19.22
N GLU A 187 11.26 18.90 -20.06
CA GLU A 187 11.11 17.62 -20.80
C GLU A 187 12.12 17.47 -21.95
N THR A 188 12.92 18.51 -22.24
CA THR A 188 13.99 18.47 -23.25
C THR A 188 15.33 17.98 -22.73
N ASP A 189 15.53 17.89 -21.42
CA ASP A 189 16.75 17.36 -20.84
C ASP A 189 16.43 16.14 -19.98
N ALA A 190 17.27 15.11 -20.09
CA ALA A 190 17.26 13.99 -19.15
C ALA A 190 17.17 14.54 -17.71
N PRO A 191 16.50 13.83 -16.77
CA PRO A 191 16.53 14.24 -15.37
C PRO A 191 17.98 14.56 -15.01
N PRO A 192 18.26 15.69 -14.31
CA PRO A 192 19.63 16.03 -13.91
C PRO A 192 20.33 14.77 -13.40
N ALA A 193 21.62 14.56 -13.66
CA ALA A 193 22.28 13.29 -13.30
C ALA A 193 22.01 12.84 -11.84
N GLU A 194 21.76 13.78 -10.92
CA GLU A 194 21.33 13.55 -9.54
C GLU A 194 19.90 12.96 -9.37
N GLU A 195 18.96 13.25 -10.28
CA GLU A 195 17.61 12.66 -10.31
C GLU A 195 17.53 11.34 -11.08
N ALA A 196 18.43 11.10 -12.05
CA ALA A 196 18.51 9.81 -12.74
C ALA A 196 18.87 8.65 -11.78
N ASP A 197 19.68 8.95 -10.76
CA ASP A 197 20.10 8.03 -9.68
C ASP A 197 19.16 8.07 -8.44
N ALA A 198 18.03 8.78 -8.51
CA ALA A 198 17.11 8.88 -7.38
C ALA A 198 16.40 7.54 -7.13
N PRO A 199 16.22 7.11 -5.85
CA PRO A 199 15.45 5.91 -5.55
C PRO A 199 14.03 5.99 -6.09
N ALA A 200 13.49 4.85 -6.53
CA ALA A 200 12.17 4.76 -7.17
C ALA A 200 11.05 5.45 -6.36
N GLY A 201 11.08 5.35 -5.02
CA GLY A 201 10.09 5.98 -4.14
C GLY A 201 10.00 7.50 -4.29
N ILE A 202 11.12 8.16 -4.59
CA ILE A 202 11.23 9.62 -4.77
C ILE A 202 10.73 10.06 -6.16
N LEU A 203 10.84 9.21 -7.17
CA LEU A 203 10.31 9.50 -8.52
C LEU A 203 8.79 9.32 -8.60
N GLU A 204 8.20 8.61 -7.64
CA GLU A 204 6.79 8.25 -7.57
C GLU A 204 5.90 9.24 -6.79
N GLU A 205 6.46 10.29 -6.19
CA GLU A 205 5.68 11.29 -5.44
C GLU A 205 4.94 12.29 -6.37
N PRO A 206 3.67 12.64 -6.09
CA PRO A 206 2.95 13.68 -6.83
C PRO A 206 3.69 15.02 -6.80
N ARG A 207 3.76 15.69 -7.95
CA ARG A 207 4.37 17.02 -8.11
C ARG A 207 3.32 18.13 -8.03
N PRO A 208 3.70 19.38 -7.67
CA PRO A 208 2.81 20.53 -7.83
C PRO A 208 2.28 20.60 -9.28
N GLY A 209 0.96 20.72 -9.42
CA GLY A 209 0.29 20.70 -10.73
C GLY A 209 -0.25 19.34 -11.17
N ASP A 210 0.12 18.23 -10.52
CA ASP A 210 -0.59 16.97 -10.70
C ASP A 210 -1.94 17.05 -9.97
N ALA A 211 -3.04 16.76 -10.66
CA ALA A 211 -4.37 16.82 -10.06
C ALA A 211 -5.33 15.79 -10.66
N ILE A 212 -6.19 15.22 -9.81
CA ILE A 212 -7.26 14.33 -10.23
C ILE A 212 -8.43 15.17 -10.76
N GLU A 213 -8.78 14.91 -12.03
CA GLU A 213 -9.88 15.54 -12.73
C GLU A 213 -11.14 14.67 -12.74
N ARG A 214 -11.01 13.36 -12.77
CA ARG A 214 -12.16 12.45 -12.82
C ARG A 214 -11.79 11.05 -12.35
N VAL A 215 -12.72 10.36 -11.69
CA VAL A 215 -12.62 8.95 -11.33
C VAL A 215 -13.96 8.29 -11.65
N GLU A 216 -13.93 7.38 -12.60
CA GLU A 216 -15.11 6.65 -13.07
C GLU A 216 -15.00 5.18 -12.65
N PRO A 217 -16.13 4.50 -12.35
CA PRO A 217 -16.10 3.06 -12.08
C PRO A 217 -15.47 2.30 -13.24
N VAL A 218 -15.87 2.66 -14.47
CA VAL A 218 -15.21 2.36 -15.75
C VAL A 218 -15.87 3.30 -16.80
N PRO A 219 -15.13 4.10 -17.58
CA PRO A 219 -15.67 4.94 -18.64
C PRO A 219 -16.31 4.09 -19.74
N ALA A 220 -17.40 4.56 -20.33
CA ALA A 220 -18.07 3.88 -21.44
C ALA A 220 -18.15 4.80 -22.67
N PRO A 221 -17.75 4.35 -23.88
CA PRO A 221 -17.21 3.03 -24.21
C PRO A 221 -15.68 2.90 -23.95
N LEU A 222 -15.24 1.76 -23.41
CA LEU A 222 -13.84 1.39 -23.29
C LEU A 222 -13.24 1.00 -24.65
N PRO A 223 -12.03 1.47 -24.97
CA PRO A 223 -11.26 0.93 -26.08
C PRO A 223 -10.99 -0.58 -25.90
N ALA A 224 -10.96 -1.33 -27.00
CA ALA A 224 -10.71 -2.78 -26.97
C ALA A 224 -9.39 -3.16 -26.28
N TRP A 225 -8.34 -2.34 -26.49
CA TRP A 225 -7.04 -2.56 -25.87
C TRP A 225 -7.08 -2.39 -24.34
N VAL A 226 -8.00 -1.60 -23.78
CA VAL A 226 -8.18 -1.48 -22.32
C VAL A 226 -8.88 -2.72 -21.76
N LEU A 227 -9.92 -3.21 -22.45
CA LEU A 227 -10.63 -4.44 -22.07
C LEU A 227 -9.68 -5.64 -22.04
N GLU A 228 -8.80 -5.74 -23.02
CA GLU A 228 -7.75 -6.76 -23.06
C GLU A 228 -6.81 -6.69 -21.86
N ARG A 229 -6.38 -5.47 -21.45
CA ARG A 229 -5.53 -5.28 -20.27
C ARG A 229 -6.21 -5.66 -18.95
N TYR A 230 -7.50 -5.36 -18.81
CA TYR A 230 -8.29 -5.82 -17.66
C TYR A 230 -8.39 -7.35 -17.61
N ALA A 231 -8.76 -7.99 -18.73
CA ALA A 231 -8.87 -9.44 -18.79
C ALA A 231 -7.52 -10.13 -18.47
N ALA A 232 -6.42 -9.61 -19.02
CA ALA A 232 -5.07 -10.11 -18.73
C ALA A 232 -4.67 -9.92 -17.26
N SER A 233 -5.00 -8.77 -16.65
CA SER A 233 -4.75 -8.50 -15.23
C SER A 233 -5.52 -9.48 -14.33
N TRP A 234 -6.78 -9.76 -14.65
CA TRP A 234 -7.60 -10.71 -13.88
C TRP A 234 -7.10 -12.15 -14.01
N ALA A 235 -6.70 -12.56 -15.22
CA ALA A 235 -6.08 -13.86 -15.43
C ALA A 235 -4.76 -14.01 -14.63
N LYS A 236 -3.92 -12.96 -14.65
CA LYS A 236 -2.67 -12.90 -13.87
C LYS A 236 -2.94 -13.04 -12.37
N ALA A 237 -3.80 -12.19 -11.81
CA ALA A 237 -4.10 -12.17 -10.38
C ALA A 237 -4.59 -13.54 -9.88
N ALA A 238 -5.41 -14.21 -10.69
CA ALA A 238 -5.92 -15.52 -10.33
C ALA A 238 -4.88 -16.64 -10.46
N ALA A 239 -3.99 -16.58 -11.46
CA ALA A 239 -2.86 -17.49 -11.53
C ALA A 239 -1.92 -17.33 -10.33
N GLU A 240 -1.67 -16.09 -9.89
CA GLU A 240 -0.89 -15.79 -8.67
C GLU A 240 -1.57 -16.35 -7.41
N GLN A 241 -2.89 -16.16 -7.28
CA GLN A 241 -3.66 -16.71 -6.17
C GLN A 241 -3.64 -18.24 -6.15
N GLN A 242 -3.74 -18.89 -7.31
CA GLN A 242 -3.64 -20.35 -7.42
C GLN A 242 -2.23 -20.83 -7.06
N SER A 243 -1.19 -20.15 -7.54
CA SER A 243 0.21 -20.47 -7.19
C SER A 243 0.47 -20.36 -5.70
N ALA A 244 -0.02 -19.30 -5.05
CA ALA A 244 0.10 -19.10 -3.61
C ALA A 244 -0.61 -20.21 -2.81
N ARG A 245 -1.78 -20.69 -3.28
CA ARG A 245 -2.50 -21.83 -2.69
C ARG A 245 -1.72 -23.14 -2.83
N SER A 246 -1.09 -23.38 -3.97
CA SER A 246 -0.33 -24.60 -4.24
C SER A 246 1.02 -24.66 -3.50
N ARG A 247 1.48 -23.56 -2.91
CA ARG A 247 2.73 -23.49 -2.13
C ARG A 247 2.52 -22.92 -0.71
N PRO A 248 1.72 -23.59 0.15
CA PRO A 248 1.51 -23.16 1.52
C PRO A 248 2.85 -23.12 2.29
N GLY A 249 3.15 -22.03 2.98
CA GLY A 249 4.37 -21.88 3.79
C GLY A 249 5.54 -21.17 3.13
N SER A 250 5.37 -20.63 1.92
CA SER A 250 6.37 -19.80 1.22
C SER A 250 6.41 -18.33 1.68
N LEU A 251 5.63 -17.95 2.69
CA LEU A 251 5.59 -16.58 3.21
C LEU A 251 6.96 -16.20 3.80
N LEU A 252 7.59 -15.20 3.19
CA LEU A 252 8.78 -14.56 3.71
C LEU A 252 8.45 -13.12 4.09
N LEU A 253 8.93 -12.71 5.26
CA LEU A 253 8.82 -11.37 5.80
C LEU A 253 10.17 -10.66 5.61
N GLY A 254 10.18 -9.54 4.90
CA GLY A 254 11.30 -8.60 4.87
C GLY A 254 10.91 -7.28 5.54
N LEU A 255 11.90 -6.41 5.77
CA LEU A 255 11.67 -5.11 6.38
C LEU A 255 12.65 -4.09 5.80
N ASP A 256 12.14 -2.90 5.53
CA ASP A 256 12.90 -1.68 5.27
C ASP A 256 12.46 -0.64 6.31
N ALA A 257 13.29 -0.39 7.31
CA ALA A 257 12.95 0.47 8.44
C ALA A 257 13.83 1.72 8.52
N GLU A 258 13.20 2.88 8.46
CA GLU A 258 13.84 4.18 8.45
C GLU A 258 14.03 4.73 9.87
N LEU A 259 15.15 5.43 10.07
CA LEU A 259 15.61 5.99 11.34
C LEU A 259 16.31 7.33 11.09
N VAL A 260 16.40 8.18 12.10
CA VAL A 260 17.24 9.39 12.06
C VAL A 260 18.37 9.32 13.09
N LEU A 261 19.50 9.91 12.73
CA LEU A 261 20.63 10.11 13.64
C LEU A 261 20.55 11.51 14.23
N HIS A 262 20.61 11.60 15.55
CA HIS A 262 20.51 12.86 16.28
C HIS A 262 21.74 13.10 17.17
N ASP A 263 22.35 14.27 17.02
CA ASP A 263 23.34 14.79 17.94
C ASP A 263 22.63 15.61 19.03
N ALA A 264 22.44 15.01 20.21
CA ALA A 264 21.77 15.66 21.34
C ALA A 264 22.52 16.88 21.88
N ARG A 265 23.86 16.90 21.79
CA ARG A 265 24.69 18.02 22.27
C ARG A 265 24.48 19.24 21.39
N ARG A 266 24.48 19.04 20.07
CA ARG A 266 24.28 20.11 19.08
C ARG A 266 22.79 20.35 18.75
N ARG A 267 21.88 19.50 19.23
CA ARG A 267 20.44 19.49 18.91
C ARG A 267 20.18 19.48 17.40
N LYS A 268 20.94 18.65 16.67
CA LYS A 268 20.93 18.61 15.20
C LYS A 268 20.75 17.19 14.69
N LEU A 269 19.96 17.05 13.63
CA LEU A 269 19.95 15.82 12.84
C LEU A 269 21.21 15.74 11.99
N ILE A 270 21.80 14.56 11.96
CA ILE A 270 22.99 14.26 11.20
C ILE A 270 22.60 13.35 10.04
N ALA A 271 23.04 13.69 8.82
CA ALA A 271 22.75 12.88 7.65
C ALA A 271 23.43 11.50 7.77
N ALA A 272 22.65 10.43 7.64
CA ALA A 272 23.15 9.06 7.72
C ALA A 272 24.25 8.76 6.68
N SER A 273 24.16 9.38 5.50
CA SER A 273 25.16 9.27 4.43
C SER A 273 26.58 9.74 4.79
N ARG A 274 26.78 10.37 5.95
CA ARG A 274 28.11 10.63 6.50
C ARG A 274 28.83 9.38 7.00
N TYR A 275 28.08 8.35 7.39
CA TYR A 275 28.61 7.15 8.06
C TYR A 275 28.20 5.85 7.38
N LEU A 276 27.09 5.84 6.64
CA LEU A 276 26.52 4.65 6.03
C LEU A 276 26.55 4.74 4.50
N PRO A 277 26.72 3.60 3.81
CA PRO A 277 26.55 3.52 2.37
C PRO A 277 25.09 3.78 1.96
N ARG A 278 24.84 3.95 0.65
CA ARG A 278 23.46 4.12 0.13
C ARG A 278 22.63 2.85 0.34
N GLY A 279 23.15 1.70 -0.08
CA GLY A 279 22.47 0.39 0.03
C GLY A 279 23.06 -0.52 1.12
N GLY A 280 22.60 -1.76 1.15
CA GLY A 280 23.05 -2.78 2.10
C GLY A 280 22.12 -2.95 3.31
N ARG A 281 22.48 -3.90 4.18
CA ARG A 281 21.70 -4.26 5.38
C ARG A 281 21.55 -3.08 6.35
N ALA A 282 22.56 -2.22 6.40
CA ALA A 282 22.52 -0.91 7.03
C ALA A 282 22.97 0.15 6.02
N GLY A 283 22.05 0.98 5.56
CA GLY A 283 22.33 1.98 4.53
C GLY A 283 21.59 3.29 4.78
N CYS A 284 21.31 4.00 3.70
CA CYS A 284 20.60 5.28 3.74
C CYS A 284 19.35 5.23 2.86
N ASP A 285 18.34 6.02 3.23
CA ASP A 285 17.23 6.33 2.34
C ASP A 285 17.25 7.78 1.86
N ALA A 286 16.68 8.01 0.69
CA ALA A 286 16.64 9.30 0.04
C ALA A 286 15.37 10.10 0.40
N VAL A 287 15.53 11.42 0.56
CA VAL A 287 14.44 12.38 0.73
C VAL A 287 14.67 13.56 -0.20
N ARG A 288 13.59 14.08 -0.80
CA ARG A 288 13.65 15.32 -1.58
C ARG A 288 13.52 16.54 -0.67
N ILE A 289 14.57 17.37 -0.62
CA ILE A 289 14.63 18.60 0.17
C ILE A 289 14.98 19.76 -0.75
N GLY A 290 14.06 20.72 -0.90
CA GLY A 290 14.26 21.89 -1.76
C GLY A 290 14.58 21.52 -3.22
N GLY A 291 13.89 20.52 -3.76
CA GLY A 291 14.09 20.04 -5.13
C GLY A 291 15.31 19.13 -5.33
N ARG A 292 16.15 18.91 -4.31
CA ARG A 292 17.34 18.05 -4.40
C ARG A 292 17.16 16.75 -3.64
N VAL A 293 17.68 15.66 -4.20
CA VAL A 293 17.73 14.35 -3.54
C VAL A 293 18.87 14.34 -2.54
N ARG A 294 18.56 14.00 -1.29
CA ARG A 294 19.53 13.89 -0.18
C ARG A 294 19.34 12.55 0.51
N PHE A 295 20.35 12.07 1.25
CA PHE A 295 20.29 10.81 1.98
C PHE A 295 20.41 11.04 3.50
N PRO A 296 19.39 11.66 4.13
CA PRO A 296 19.46 12.01 5.54
C PRO A 296 19.10 10.85 6.47
N LEU A 297 18.31 9.88 5.99
CA LEU A 297 17.75 8.80 6.81
C LEU A 297 18.69 7.60 6.83
N MET A 298 18.81 6.96 7.98
CA MET A 298 19.38 5.62 8.09
C MET A 298 18.27 4.61 7.79
N GLU A 299 18.56 3.59 6.99
CA GLU A 299 17.59 2.54 6.66
C GLU A 299 18.19 1.17 6.96
N LEU A 300 17.45 0.38 7.73
CA LEU A 300 17.80 -1.00 8.07
C LEU A 300 17.02 -1.94 7.16
N ARG A 301 17.76 -2.81 6.46
CA ARG A 301 17.24 -3.79 5.50
C ARG A 301 17.69 -5.20 5.90
N PRO A 302 17.22 -5.73 7.05
CA PRO A 302 17.58 -7.06 7.52
C PRO A 302 17.28 -8.15 6.49
N ASP A 303 18.01 -9.26 6.58
CA ASP A 303 17.75 -10.42 5.74
C ASP A 303 16.29 -10.92 5.95
N PRO A 304 15.57 -11.28 4.89
CA PRO A 304 14.20 -11.80 5.01
C PRO A 304 14.12 -13.06 5.86
N ALA A 305 12.97 -13.31 6.47
CA ALA A 305 12.77 -14.45 7.35
C ALA A 305 11.36 -15.05 7.27
N PRO A 306 11.21 -16.37 7.49
CA PRO A 306 9.90 -17.04 7.47
C PRO A 306 9.08 -16.86 8.76
N SER A 307 9.63 -16.16 9.76
CA SER A 307 8.92 -15.93 11.03
C SER A 307 9.25 -14.58 11.66
N PRO A 308 8.30 -13.96 12.37
CA PRO A 308 8.54 -12.72 13.12
C PRO A 308 9.76 -12.79 14.04
N ALA A 309 9.94 -13.91 14.76
CA ALA A 309 11.04 -14.09 15.70
C ALA A 309 12.41 -14.11 15.01
N GLN A 310 12.51 -14.74 13.83
CA GLN A 310 13.76 -14.73 13.06
C GLN A 310 14.00 -13.36 12.43
N LEU A 311 12.97 -12.67 11.94
CA LEU A 311 13.13 -11.32 11.39
C LEU A 311 13.66 -10.35 12.46
N VAL A 312 13.15 -10.41 13.70
CA VAL A 312 13.67 -9.58 14.81
C VAL A 312 15.14 -9.86 15.11
N ARG A 313 15.60 -11.11 15.03
CA ARG A 313 17.04 -11.42 15.14
C ARG A 313 17.84 -10.79 14.01
N ASN A 314 17.32 -10.85 12.79
CA ASN A 314 17.97 -10.26 11.62
C ASN A 314 18.03 -8.72 11.73
N ILE A 315 16.99 -8.08 12.29
CA ILE A 315 17.00 -6.65 12.64
C ILE A 315 18.13 -6.34 13.63
N GLY A 316 18.26 -7.13 14.70
CA GLY A 316 19.36 -6.98 15.65
C GLY A 316 20.74 -7.06 15.01
N ALA A 317 20.93 -7.99 14.06
CA ALA A 317 22.16 -8.10 13.28
C ALA A 317 22.41 -6.88 12.38
N ALA A 318 21.37 -6.37 11.71
CA ALA A 318 21.44 -5.14 10.90
C ALA A 318 21.81 -3.92 11.74
N MET A 319 21.22 -3.78 12.93
CA MET A 319 21.54 -2.68 13.82
C MET A 319 22.97 -2.78 14.38
N ALA A 320 23.46 -4.00 14.67
CA ALA A 320 24.85 -4.20 15.07
C ALA A 320 25.83 -3.83 13.95
N GLU A 321 25.47 -4.08 12.69
CA GLU A 321 26.23 -3.66 11.51
C GLU A 321 26.25 -2.14 11.36
N ALA A 322 25.10 -1.48 11.44
CA ALA A 322 25.01 -0.02 11.48
C ALA A 322 25.86 0.58 12.61
N ARG A 323 25.82 -0.01 13.83
CA ARG A 323 26.65 0.45 14.96
C ARG A 323 28.12 0.47 14.61
N ARG A 324 28.65 -0.63 14.05
CA ARG A 324 30.08 -0.73 13.69
C ARG A 324 30.49 0.37 12.71
N SER A 325 29.67 0.67 11.72
CA SER A 325 29.92 1.75 10.76
C SER A 325 29.91 3.13 11.41
N LEU A 326 28.96 3.41 12.31
CA LEU A 326 28.90 4.69 13.02
C LEU A 326 30.03 4.87 14.03
N GLU A 327 30.40 3.81 14.77
CA GLU A 327 31.45 3.87 15.79
C GLU A 327 32.87 3.91 15.21
N ALA A 328 33.04 3.62 13.92
CA ALA A 328 34.30 3.86 13.20
C ALA A 328 34.67 5.36 13.16
N ALA A 329 33.69 6.26 13.34
CA ALA A 329 33.92 7.68 13.51
C ALA A 329 33.61 8.10 14.96
N GLU A 330 34.53 8.83 15.62
CA GLU A 330 34.37 9.26 17.02
C GLU A 330 33.08 10.05 17.24
N GLU A 331 32.73 10.96 16.32
CA GLU A 331 31.49 11.73 16.37
C GLU A 331 30.24 10.87 16.20
N GLY A 332 30.33 9.75 15.46
CA GLY A 332 29.22 8.86 15.17
C GLY A 332 28.77 8.03 16.39
N ALA A 333 29.71 7.69 17.29
CA ALA A 333 29.41 6.91 18.49
C ALA A 333 28.45 7.62 19.47
N ALA A 334 28.48 8.97 19.48
CA ALA A 334 27.65 9.78 20.37
C ALA A 334 26.23 10.04 19.84
N LEU A 335 25.91 9.62 18.61
CA LEU A 335 24.62 9.91 17.98
C LEU A 335 23.51 8.99 18.52
N GLU A 336 22.38 9.59 18.87
CA GLU A 336 21.15 8.89 19.23
C GLU A 336 20.43 8.38 17.97
N TRP A 337 19.82 7.20 18.07
CA TRP A 337 19.04 6.64 16.98
C TRP A 337 17.56 6.78 17.33
N LEU A 338 16.84 7.58 16.54
CA LEU A 338 15.43 7.84 16.79
C LEU A 338 14.57 7.15 15.73
N ALA A 339 13.56 6.42 16.20
CA ALA A 339 12.54 5.75 15.40
C ALA A 339 11.17 6.39 15.62
N GLY A 340 10.13 5.78 15.06
CA GLY A 340 8.75 6.19 15.21
C GLY A 340 8.20 6.81 13.94
N GLY A 341 7.40 7.83 14.13
CA GLY A 341 6.59 8.44 13.11
C GLY A 341 7.22 9.63 12.45
N ARG A 342 7.58 10.61 13.27
CA ARG A 342 8.21 11.84 12.85
C ARG A 342 9.06 12.40 13.99
N PRO A 343 10.11 11.69 14.41
CA PRO A 343 10.94 12.11 15.53
C PRO A 343 11.45 13.53 15.32
N LEU A 344 11.36 14.34 16.39
CA LEU A 344 11.72 15.76 16.40
C LEU A 344 10.95 16.63 15.38
N GLY A 345 9.84 16.14 14.80
CA GLY A 345 8.99 16.87 13.86
C GLY A 345 9.66 17.13 12.49
N ARG A 346 10.69 16.36 12.13
CA ARG A 346 11.47 16.59 10.90
C ARG A 346 11.01 15.67 9.76
N PHE A 347 11.57 14.47 9.69
CA PHE A 347 11.33 13.53 8.60
C PHE A 347 10.22 12.53 8.97
N PRO A 348 9.23 12.29 8.08
CA PRO A 348 8.36 11.14 8.23
C PRO A 348 9.20 9.86 8.06
N LEU A 349 8.99 8.86 8.92
CA LEU A 349 9.75 7.60 8.89
C LEU A 349 8.85 6.40 8.66
N GLY A 350 9.30 5.42 7.88
CA GLY A 350 8.58 4.18 7.61
C GLY A 350 9.16 2.94 8.27
N GLY A 351 8.28 1.98 8.55
CA GLY A 351 8.64 0.60 8.80
C GLY A 351 7.97 -0.26 7.73
N HIS A 352 8.54 -0.28 6.53
CA HIS A 352 7.95 -0.94 5.38
C HIS A 352 8.17 -2.45 5.48
N ILE A 353 7.09 -3.22 5.45
CA ILE A 353 7.18 -4.68 5.57
C ILE A 353 6.98 -5.30 4.20
N HIS A 354 7.93 -6.15 3.81
CA HIS A 354 7.88 -6.90 2.56
C HIS A 354 7.22 -8.25 2.80
N LEU A 355 6.26 -8.60 1.95
CA LEU A 355 5.51 -9.85 2.00
C LEU A 355 5.69 -10.59 0.68
N SER A 356 6.45 -11.69 0.71
CA SER A 356 6.65 -12.57 -0.46
C SER A 356 5.75 -13.80 -0.39
N GLY A 357 5.44 -14.40 -1.55
CA GLY A 357 4.63 -15.63 -1.61
C GLY A 357 3.12 -15.41 -1.47
N LEU A 358 2.65 -14.16 -1.57
CA LEU A 358 1.23 -13.80 -1.54
C LEU A 358 0.88 -12.84 -2.68
N PRO A 359 -0.29 -12.98 -3.30
CA PRO A 359 -0.75 -12.03 -4.31
C PRO A 359 -1.09 -10.69 -3.65
N LEU A 360 -0.71 -9.59 -4.32
CA LEU A 360 -1.13 -8.25 -3.92
C LEU A 360 -2.59 -8.04 -4.36
N THR A 361 -3.48 -7.91 -3.39
CA THR A 361 -4.90 -7.56 -3.63
C THR A 361 -5.29 -6.37 -2.77
N SER A 362 -6.21 -5.54 -3.27
CA SER A 362 -6.79 -4.43 -2.51
C SER A 362 -7.39 -4.91 -1.19
N GLU A 363 -7.97 -6.11 -1.20
CA GLU A 363 -8.68 -6.67 -0.08
C GLU A 363 -7.74 -7.16 1.03
N LEU A 364 -6.60 -7.75 0.67
CA LEU A 364 -5.52 -8.03 1.63
C LEU A 364 -4.98 -6.73 2.24
N VAL A 365 -4.82 -5.68 1.45
CA VAL A 365 -4.35 -4.38 1.96
C VAL A 365 -5.36 -3.74 2.90
N ARG A 366 -6.67 -3.88 2.66
CA ARG A 366 -7.70 -3.42 3.61
C ARG A 366 -7.66 -4.19 4.93
N VAL A 367 -7.36 -5.48 4.88
CA VAL A 367 -7.10 -6.28 6.09
C VAL A 367 -5.89 -5.73 6.84
N LEU A 368 -4.77 -5.49 6.16
CA LEU A 368 -3.57 -4.92 6.78
C LEU A 368 -3.84 -3.52 7.38
N ASP A 369 -4.56 -2.66 6.66
CA ASP A 369 -4.92 -1.34 7.16
C ASP A 369 -5.79 -1.43 8.44
N THR A 370 -6.78 -2.34 8.44
CA THR A 370 -7.72 -2.50 9.57
C THR A 370 -7.11 -3.23 10.77
N TYR A 371 -6.36 -4.30 10.54
CA TYR A 371 -5.87 -5.20 11.59
C TYR A 371 -4.41 -4.95 11.98
N VAL A 372 -3.68 -4.12 11.24
CA VAL A 372 -2.29 -3.78 11.56
C VAL A 372 -2.12 -2.26 11.69
N ALA A 373 -2.43 -1.46 10.66
CA ALA A 373 -2.17 -0.02 10.72
C ALA A 373 -3.02 0.70 11.78
N VAL A 374 -4.31 0.37 11.90
CA VAL A 374 -5.16 0.95 12.95
C VAL A 374 -4.63 0.59 14.36
N PRO A 375 -4.38 -0.68 14.71
CA PRO A 375 -3.75 -1.03 15.99
C PRO A 375 -2.40 -0.35 16.26
N VAL A 376 -1.49 -0.32 15.28
CA VAL A 376 -0.18 0.32 15.43
C VAL A 376 -0.32 1.83 15.64
N SER A 377 -1.26 2.48 14.93
CA SER A 377 -1.51 3.92 15.10
C SER A 377 -2.04 4.28 16.49
N ALA A 378 -2.69 3.35 17.20
CA ALA A 378 -3.15 3.59 18.57
C ALA A 378 -1.98 3.70 19.57
N LEU A 379 -0.82 3.11 19.23
CA LEU A 379 0.41 3.13 20.03
C LEU A 379 1.38 4.26 19.63
N GLU A 380 1.08 4.94 18.53
CA GLU A 380 1.93 5.96 17.93
C GLU A 380 1.96 7.24 18.78
N ASP A 381 3.12 7.90 18.82
CA ASP A 381 3.23 9.25 19.34
C ASP A 381 2.42 10.23 18.46
N PRO A 382 1.66 11.18 19.05
CA PRO A 382 0.85 12.11 18.26
C PRO A 382 1.61 12.90 17.19
N SER A 383 2.90 13.14 17.37
CA SER A 383 3.74 13.86 16.39
C SER A 383 3.85 13.12 15.04
N GLY A 384 3.75 11.80 15.07
CA GLY A 384 3.77 10.94 13.89
C GLY A 384 2.55 11.10 12.97
N ALA A 385 1.43 11.63 13.47
CA ALA A 385 0.22 11.81 12.66
C ALA A 385 0.46 12.70 11.43
N SER A 386 1.36 13.68 11.55
CA SER A 386 1.68 14.62 10.47
C SER A 386 2.41 14.02 9.26
N ARG A 387 2.89 12.77 9.36
CA ARG A 387 3.33 11.99 8.18
C ARG A 387 2.16 11.82 7.19
N ARG A 388 0.95 11.67 7.72
CA ARG A 388 -0.27 11.43 6.96
C ARG A 388 -0.89 12.75 6.53
N PRO A 389 -1.55 12.81 5.37
CA PRO A 389 -1.85 11.71 4.43
C PRO A 389 -0.78 11.47 3.34
N ARG A 390 0.37 12.15 3.41
CA ARG A 390 1.37 12.11 2.32
C ARG A 390 2.19 10.83 2.31
N TYR A 391 2.56 10.35 3.49
CA TYR A 391 3.34 9.14 3.71
C TYR A 391 2.57 8.26 4.71
N GLY A 392 2.63 6.94 4.59
CA GLY A 392 1.92 6.01 5.47
C GLY A 392 0.39 6.24 5.52
N THR A 393 -0.22 6.52 4.37
CA THR A 393 -1.69 6.52 4.24
C THR A 393 -2.21 5.08 4.15
N PHE A 394 -3.48 4.85 4.44
CA PHE A 394 -4.10 3.56 4.13
C PHE A 394 -3.95 3.24 2.63
N GLY A 395 -3.66 1.98 2.33
CA GLY A 395 -3.42 1.54 0.97
C GLY A 395 -2.04 1.87 0.40
N ASP A 396 -1.12 2.39 1.20
CA ASP A 396 0.22 2.68 0.71
C ASP A 396 1.01 1.38 0.56
N VAL A 397 1.08 0.92 -0.69
CA VAL A 397 1.81 -0.27 -1.08
C VAL A 397 2.64 -0.02 -2.32
N ARG A 398 3.65 -0.86 -2.52
CA ARG A 398 4.40 -0.93 -3.76
C ARG A 398 4.58 -2.39 -4.17
N LEU A 399 4.29 -2.71 -5.42
CA LEU A 399 4.59 -4.04 -5.95
C LEU A 399 6.11 -4.20 -5.99
N HIS A 400 6.60 -5.32 -5.46
CA HIS A 400 8.03 -5.64 -5.47
C HIS A 400 8.21 -7.12 -5.80
N GLU A 401 8.71 -7.41 -6.99
CA GLU A 401 8.92 -8.79 -7.42
C GLU A 401 10.18 -9.35 -6.72
N HIS A 402 9.99 -10.18 -5.69
CA HIS A 402 11.08 -10.84 -4.98
C HIS A 402 11.65 -12.03 -5.77
N GLY A 403 12.43 -11.74 -6.83
CA GLY A 403 13.11 -12.78 -7.61
C GLY A 403 12.17 -13.81 -8.25
N GLY A 404 10.96 -13.38 -8.64
CA GLY A 404 9.94 -14.24 -9.26
C GLY A 404 9.02 -14.99 -8.29
N ALA A 405 9.22 -14.87 -6.97
CA ALA A 405 8.31 -15.44 -5.96
C ALA A 405 7.00 -14.63 -5.76
N GLY A 406 6.89 -13.48 -6.43
CA GLY A 406 5.83 -12.50 -6.21
C GLY A 406 5.94 -11.84 -4.83
N GLY A 407 5.21 -10.75 -4.65
CA GLY A 407 5.09 -10.06 -3.37
C GLY A 407 4.98 -8.55 -3.48
N PHE A 408 4.95 -7.91 -2.33
CA PHE A 408 4.75 -6.47 -2.24
C PHE A 408 5.31 -5.92 -0.94
N GLU A 409 5.53 -4.62 -0.96
CA GLU A 409 5.95 -3.82 0.17
C GLU A 409 4.72 -3.08 0.73
N TYR A 410 4.41 -3.31 1.99
CA TYR A 410 3.39 -2.58 2.74
C TYR A 410 4.01 -1.40 3.48
N ARG A 411 3.60 -0.19 3.14
CA ARG A 411 4.28 1.07 3.49
C ARG A 411 3.50 1.97 4.44
N THR A 412 2.36 1.49 4.95
CA THR A 412 1.48 2.27 5.83
C THR A 412 2.09 2.56 7.22
N LEU A 413 2.97 1.69 7.74
CA LEU A 413 3.39 1.74 9.14
C LEU A 413 4.52 2.76 9.41
N PRO A 414 4.52 3.43 10.57
CA PRO A 414 5.74 4.06 11.11
C PRO A 414 6.88 3.07 11.28
N SER A 415 8.08 3.62 11.46
CA SER A 415 9.20 2.87 12.01
C SER A 415 8.87 2.43 13.45
N PHE A 416 8.52 1.16 13.62
CA PHE A 416 8.08 0.58 14.90
C PHE A 416 9.22 -0.06 15.70
N LEU A 417 10.48 0.21 15.35
CA LEU A 417 11.68 -0.40 15.94
C LEU A 417 12.09 0.21 17.29
N LEU A 418 11.12 0.60 18.12
CA LEU A 418 11.39 1.25 19.41
C LEU A 418 12.01 0.26 20.42
N SER A 419 11.66 -1.02 20.33
CA SER A 419 12.27 -2.12 21.08
C SER A 419 12.12 -3.45 20.32
N PRO A 420 12.94 -4.47 20.64
CA PRO A 420 12.78 -5.82 20.10
C PRO A 420 11.38 -6.40 20.36
N ASP A 421 10.83 -6.18 21.56
CA ASP A 421 9.51 -6.68 21.95
C ASP A 421 8.40 -6.06 21.10
N LEU A 422 8.40 -4.74 20.94
CA LEU A 422 7.39 -4.06 20.11
C LEU A 422 7.51 -4.51 18.65
N ALA A 423 8.73 -4.62 18.12
CA ALA A 423 8.94 -5.12 16.78
C ALA A 423 8.39 -6.53 16.60
N GLN A 424 8.61 -7.42 17.57
CA GLN A 424 8.10 -8.78 17.53
C GLN A 424 6.57 -8.82 17.63
N GLU A 425 5.96 -7.98 18.48
CA GLU A 425 4.51 -7.85 18.63
C GLU A 425 3.84 -7.38 17.33
N VAL A 426 4.36 -6.34 16.69
CA VAL A 426 3.82 -5.80 15.42
C VAL A 426 3.97 -6.81 14.28
N LEU A 427 5.14 -7.46 14.17
CA LEU A 427 5.37 -8.49 13.16
C LEU A 427 4.49 -9.73 13.37
N ALA A 428 4.23 -10.14 14.62
CA ALA A 428 3.31 -11.21 14.95
C ALA A 428 1.86 -10.85 14.57
N LEU A 429 1.43 -9.62 14.88
CA LEU A 429 0.12 -9.11 14.50
C LEU A 429 -0.08 -9.16 12.98
N MET A 430 0.89 -8.67 12.21
CA MET A 430 0.85 -8.72 10.75
C MET A 430 0.83 -10.16 10.22
N ASN A 431 1.73 -11.01 10.70
CA ASN A 431 1.84 -12.41 10.26
C ASN A 431 0.49 -13.15 10.44
N ALA A 432 -0.14 -12.99 11.61
CA ALA A 432 -1.46 -13.55 11.88
C ALA A 432 -2.55 -12.92 10.99
N ALA A 433 -2.57 -11.59 10.83
CA ALA A 433 -3.57 -10.91 10.00
C ALA A 433 -3.55 -11.39 8.54
N VAL A 434 -2.36 -11.61 7.99
CA VAL A 434 -2.15 -12.10 6.63
C VAL A 434 -2.59 -13.56 6.49
N ARG A 435 -2.12 -14.45 7.38
CA ARG A 435 -2.45 -15.89 7.37
C ARG A 435 -3.95 -16.16 7.53
N HIS A 436 -4.63 -15.31 8.31
CA HIS A 436 -6.05 -15.45 8.61
C HIS A 436 -6.94 -14.43 7.89
N SER A 437 -6.41 -13.71 6.90
CA SER A 437 -7.13 -12.66 6.16
C SER A 437 -8.52 -13.09 5.68
N HIS A 438 -8.66 -14.34 5.23
CA HIS A 438 -9.92 -14.96 4.80
C HIS A 438 -11.02 -15.06 5.87
N ARG A 439 -10.67 -15.06 7.15
CA ARG A 439 -11.61 -15.13 8.29
C ARG A 439 -11.90 -13.76 8.89
N LEU A 440 -11.14 -12.74 8.50
CA LEU A 440 -11.20 -11.40 9.06
C LEU A 440 -12.21 -10.54 8.28
N LYS A 441 -13.32 -10.20 8.94
CA LYS A 441 -14.48 -9.53 8.30
C LYS A 441 -14.48 -8.01 8.43
N ARG A 442 -13.72 -7.43 9.35
CA ARG A 442 -13.74 -5.99 9.59
C ARG A 442 -13.01 -5.23 8.48
N ARG A 443 -13.57 -4.09 8.07
CA ARG A 443 -12.97 -3.17 7.08
C ARG A 443 -13.06 -1.74 7.60
N ASP A 444 -12.61 -1.56 8.83
CA ASP A 444 -12.71 -0.28 9.53
C ASP A 444 -11.91 0.82 8.85
N SER A 445 -10.83 0.47 8.14
CA SER A 445 -10.04 1.43 7.35
C SER A 445 -10.80 2.10 6.21
N LEU A 446 -11.97 1.58 5.81
CA LEU A 446 -12.81 2.18 4.78
C LEU A 446 -13.84 3.18 5.33
N ARG A 447 -14.10 3.16 6.65
CA ARG A 447 -15.13 4.01 7.26
C ARG A 447 -14.60 5.43 7.41
N GLU A 448 -15.35 6.40 6.91
CA GLU A 448 -14.92 7.80 6.91
C GLU A 448 -14.53 8.35 8.29
N PRO A 449 -15.28 8.10 9.40
CA PRO A 449 -14.88 8.57 10.72
C PRO A 449 -13.50 8.04 11.13
N ASN A 450 -13.21 6.78 10.78
CA ASN A 450 -11.96 6.13 11.14
C ASN A 450 -10.78 6.68 10.33
N ILE A 451 -11.02 6.99 9.05
CA ILE A 451 -10.03 7.63 8.19
C ILE A 451 -9.71 9.04 8.69
N ARG A 452 -10.74 9.83 9.05
CA ARG A 452 -10.55 11.16 9.66
C ARG A 452 -9.73 11.05 10.95
N ALA A 453 -10.08 10.12 11.83
CA ALA A 453 -9.35 9.88 13.07
C ALA A 453 -7.89 9.49 12.83
N TYR A 454 -7.65 8.60 11.86
CA TYR A 454 -6.32 8.13 11.46
C TYR A 454 -5.44 9.28 10.96
N HIS A 455 -5.92 10.05 9.99
CA HIS A 455 -5.15 11.18 9.44
C HIS A 455 -4.99 12.33 10.42
N ALA A 456 -5.98 12.60 11.27
CA ALA A 456 -5.92 13.65 12.28
C ALA A 456 -5.10 13.26 13.53
N GLY A 457 -4.68 12.00 13.66
CA GLY A 457 -3.95 11.53 14.85
C GLY A 457 -4.79 11.46 16.12
N ARG A 458 -6.11 11.26 16.00
CA ARG A 458 -7.04 11.15 17.15
C ARG A 458 -7.02 9.75 17.74
N THR A 459 -5.84 9.34 18.21
CA THR A 459 -5.53 7.94 18.53
C THR A 459 -6.21 7.44 19.81
N ALA A 460 -6.31 8.27 20.85
CA ALA A 460 -6.80 7.84 22.17
C ALA A 460 -8.32 7.63 22.23
N GLU A 461 -9.12 8.55 21.68
CA GLU A 461 -10.58 8.54 21.85
C GLU A 461 -11.28 7.81 20.72
N GLU A 462 -10.82 7.99 19.48
CA GLU A 462 -11.51 7.48 18.29
C GLU A 462 -10.90 6.17 17.79
N LEU A 463 -9.58 6.07 17.64
CA LEU A 463 -8.95 4.87 17.07
C LEU A 463 -8.78 3.72 18.06
N ARG A 464 -8.53 3.99 19.34
CA ARG A 464 -8.26 2.95 20.34
C ARG A 464 -9.40 1.91 20.47
N PRO A 465 -10.70 2.28 20.52
CA PRO A 465 -11.78 1.29 20.53
C PRO A 465 -11.81 0.41 19.26
N ILE A 466 -11.48 1.00 18.10
CA ILE A 466 -11.45 0.29 16.82
C ILE A 466 -10.26 -0.66 16.78
N ALA A 467 -9.08 -0.20 17.21
CA ALA A 467 -7.87 -0.99 17.35
C ALA A 467 -8.09 -2.19 18.27
N ARG A 468 -8.71 -1.98 19.44
CA ARG A 468 -9.09 -3.05 20.36
C ARG A 468 -9.98 -4.08 19.68
N ALA A 469 -11.05 -3.64 19.01
CA ALA A 469 -11.98 -4.54 18.34
C ALA A 469 -11.32 -5.34 17.20
N ALA A 470 -10.40 -4.73 16.45
CA ALA A 470 -9.63 -5.42 15.42
C ALA A 470 -8.71 -6.50 16.02
N VAL A 471 -7.93 -6.17 17.05
CA VAL A 471 -7.02 -7.13 17.71
C VAL A 471 -7.79 -8.27 18.39
N GLN A 472 -8.90 -7.96 19.07
CA GLN A 472 -9.77 -8.98 19.67
C GLN A 472 -10.38 -9.92 18.62
N GLY A 473 -10.83 -9.36 17.48
CA GLY A 473 -11.36 -10.17 16.38
C GLY A 473 -10.32 -11.14 15.80
N LEU A 474 -9.06 -10.70 15.69
CA LEU A 474 -7.97 -11.57 15.25
C LEU A 474 -7.63 -12.65 16.28
N LEU A 475 -7.56 -12.30 17.58
CA LEU A 475 -7.34 -13.27 18.65
C LEU A 475 -8.42 -14.35 18.68
N ALA A 476 -9.70 -13.98 18.52
CA ALA A 476 -10.80 -14.95 18.47
C ALA A 476 -10.66 -15.96 17.31
N VAL A 477 -10.14 -15.50 16.15
CA VAL A 477 -9.86 -16.39 15.02
C VAL A 477 -8.72 -17.37 15.34
N LEU A 478 -7.65 -16.89 15.99
CA LEU A 478 -6.52 -17.72 16.39
C LEU A 478 -6.91 -18.75 17.46
N GLU A 479 -7.73 -18.35 18.43
CA GLU A 479 -8.25 -19.22 19.48
C GLU A 479 -9.15 -20.32 18.91
N TYR A 480 -10.05 -19.97 17.98
CA TYR A 480 -10.87 -20.95 17.27
C TYR A 480 -10.03 -21.97 16.48
N GLU A 481 -8.99 -21.51 15.78
CA GLU A 481 -8.09 -22.41 15.06
C GLU A 481 -7.29 -23.32 16.00
N ALA A 482 -6.78 -22.79 17.12
CA ALA A 482 -6.02 -23.57 18.09
C ALA A 482 -6.85 -24.71 18.70
N VAL A 483 -8.12 -24.45 19.02
CA VAL A 483 -9.07 -25.47 19.47
C VAL A 483 -9.34 -26.51 18.37
N SER A 484 -9.53 -26.06 17.13
CA SER A 484 -9.84 -26.93 16.00
C SER A 484 -8.66 -27.82 15.56
N ALA A 485 -7.43 -27.36 15.73
CA ALA A 485 -6.21 -28.03 15.30
C ALA A 485 -5.57 -28.95 16.37
N GLY A 486 -6.17 -29.07 17.55
CA GLY A 486 -5.68 -29.99 18.59
C GLY A 486 -4.43 -29.52 19.36
N GLY A 487 -4.19 -28.21 19.47
CA GLY A 487 -3.17 -27.65 20.37
C GLY A 487 -1.72 -27.73 19.85
N GLY A 488 -1.36 -26.84 18.90
CA GLY A 488 0.03 -26.64 18.48
C GLY A 488 0.73 -25.47 19.22
N THR A 489 1.94 -25.70 19.74
CA THR A 489 2.73 -24.75 20.54
C THR A 489 3.11 -23.46 19.81
N GLY A 490 3.20 -23.48 18.47
CA GLY A 490 3.53 -22.31 17.65
C GLY A 490 2.49 -21.18 17.71
N SER A 491 1.22 -21.54 17.92
CA SER A 491 0.10 -20.58 18.02
C SER A 491 0.10 -19.83 19.36
N GLU A 492 0.52 -20.48 20.45
CA GLU A 492 0.47 -19.90 21.79
C GLU A 492 1.40 -18.69 21.95
N ARG A 493 2.62 -18.79 21.41
CA ARG A 493 3.59 -17.68 21.47
C ARG A 493 3.13 -16.49 20.64
N GLU A 494 2.59 -16.73 19.44
CA GLU A 494 2.04 -15.69 18.58
C GLU A 494 0.84 -15.00 19.25
N GLN A 495 -0.10 -15.77 19.82
CA GLN A 495 -1.20 -15.23 20.61
C GLN A 495 -0.71 -14.42 21.83
N ALA A 496 0.31 -14.88 22.54
CA ALA A 496 0.87 -14.17 23.69
C ALA A 496 1.44 -12.79 23.30
N LEU A 497 2.12 -12.70 22.15
CA LEU A 497 2.62 -11.45 21.59
C LEU A 497 1.47 -10.51 21.19
N ILE A 498 0.44 -11.02 20.51
CA ILE A 498 -0.72 -10.22 20.12
C ILE A 498 -1.51 -9.74 21.36
N ARG A 499 -1.65 -10.58 22.39
CA ARG A 499 -2.21 -10.18 23.70
C ARG A 499 -1.34 -9.13 24.39
N SER A 500 -0.01 -9.18 24.23
CA SER A 500 0.89 -8.13 24.73
C SER A 500 0.62 -6.79 24.07
N LEU A 501 0.50 -6.77 22.75
CA LEU A 501 0.12 -5.58 21.99
C LEU A 501 -1.26 -5.06 22.41
N ALA A 502 -2.24 -5.95 22.62
CA ALA A 502 -3.57 -5.58 23.12
C ALA A 502 -3.49 -4.88 24.48
N ARG A 503 -2.67 -5.37 25.42
CA ARG A 503 -2.46 -4.71 26.73
C ARG A 503 -1.86 -3.30 26.58
N ARG A 504 -0.98 -3.07 25.60
CA ARG A 504 -0.47 -1.73 25.30
C ARG A 504 -1.59 -0.79 24.84
N ILE A 505 -2.45 -1.27 23.94
CA ILE A 505 -3.62 -0.52 23.46
C ILE A 505 -4.55 -0.19 24.64
N ASP A 506 -4.82 -1.17 25.50
CA ASP A 506 -5.75 -1.02 26.63
C ASP A 506 -5.25 -0.06 27.71
N SER A 507 -3.94 -0.08 27.99
CA SER A 507 -3.29 0.84 28.91
C SER A 507 -3.06 2.24 28.33
N ALA A 508 -3.49 2.50 27.09
CA ALA A 508 -3.19 3.72 26.35
C ALA A 508 -1.68 4.02 26.28
N TRP A 509 -0.86 2.96 26.29
CA TRP A 509 0.58 3.08 26.17
C TRP A 509 0.92 3.64 24.79
N ARG A 510 1.90 4.54 24.76
CA ARG A 510 2.46 5.12 23.53
C ARG A 510 3.96 5.05 23.58
N TRP A 511 4.59 4.87 22.43
CA TRP A 511 6.03 4.98 22.34
C TRP A 511 6.51 6.44 22.41
N ASN A 512 7.76 6.63 22.82
CA ASN A 512 8.42 7.92 22.83
C ASN A 512 9.41 8.02 21.66
N GLU A 513 9.09 8.84 20.66
CA GLU A 513 9.93 9.04 19.46
C GLU A 513 11.19 9.86 19.72
N ARG A 514 11.37 10.38 20.94
CA ARG A 514 12.60 11.06 21.38
C ARG A 514 13.57 10.13 22.09
N ALA A 515 13.19 8.87 22.32
CA ALA A 515 14.07 7.91 22.99
C ALA A 515 15.12 7.36 22.01
N ASP A 516 16.37 7.29 22.46
CA ASP A 516 17.42 6.56 21.76
C ASP A 516 17.13 5.05 21.84
N ILE A 517 16.82 4.45 20.69
CA ILE A 517 16.39 3.05 20.64
C ILE A 517 17.53 2.07 20.93
N ARG A 518 18.80 2.50 20.82
CA ARG A 518 19.97 1.61 21.00
C ARG A 518 19.96 0.90 22.36
N GLN A 519 19.51 1.61 23.40
CA GLN A 519 19.41 1.05 24.75
C GLN A 519 18.40 -0.10 24.82
N ALA A 520 17.22 0.08 24.24
CA ALA A 520 16.16 -0.93 24.25
C ALA A 520 16.55 -2.19 23.45
N TRP A 521 17.36 -2.02 22.41
CA TRP A 521 17.91 -3.11 21.60
C TRP A 521 19.21 -3.70 22.15
N ALA A 522 19.68 -3.24 23.32
CA ALA A 522 20.94 -3.66 23.95
C ALA A 522 22.18 -3.49 23.06
N ILE A 523 22.14 -2.55 22.12
CA ILE A 523 23.26 -2.23 21.22
C ILE A 523 24.11 -1.18 21.92
N ARG A 524 24.95 -1.62 22.86
CA ARG A 524 25.89 -0.76 23.57
C ARG A 524 27.26 -0.78 22.90
N LYS A 525 28.02 0.29 23.14
CA LYS A 525 29.45 0.35 22.89
C LYS A 525 30.15 -0.82 23.58
N GLU A 526 30.90 -1.63 22.84
CA GLU A 526 31.85 -2.56 23.44
C GLU A 526 32.84 -1.75 24.29
N GLY A 527 32.82 -1.96 25.61
CA GLY A 527 33.69 -1.25 26.56
C GLY A 527 33.00 -0.59 27.76
N ALA A 528 31.66 -0.57 27.85
CA ALA A 528 30.97 -0.21 29.09
C ALA A 528 30.75 -1.42 30.01
N VAL A 529 31.82 -2.18 30.28
CA VAL A 529 31.87 -3.02 31.48
C VAL A 529 32.20 -2.06 32.62
N LYS A 530 31.30 -1.96 33.60
CA LYS A 530 31.49 -1.14 34.79
C LYS A 530 32.85 -1.47 35.42
N ALA A 531 33.70 -0.46 35.58
CA ALA A 531 34.65 -0.41 36.69
C ALA A 531 33.89 -0.01 37.95
#